data_AF-Q3LVH7-F1
#
_entry.id   AF-Q3LVH7-F1
#
_cell.length_a   1.000
_cell.length_b   1.000
_cell.length_c   1.000
_cell.angle_alpha   90.00
_cell.angle_beta   90.00
_cell.angle_gamma   90.00
#
_symmetry.space_group_name_H-M   'P 1'
#
loop_
_entity.id
_entity.type
_entity.pdbx_description
1 polymer ?
#
loop_
_entity_poly.entity_id
_entity_poly.type
_entity_poly.pdbx_seq_one_letter_code
_entity_poly.pdbx_strand_id
1 'polypeptide(L)'
;ELRSIRLIHDGNLIGMESQMRDLESSLEIGLNNDVLMIGIVGMGGIGKTTLAKVIVDKIASQFEGLSFVENVREVSKARGLLPLQQQVLSNVI
;
A
#
# COMPACT_ATOMS: atom_id res chain seq x y z
N GLU A 1 -7.41 18.02 -1.25
CA GLU A 1 -6.90 18.08 0.13
C GLU A 1 -6.55 16.67 0.59
N LEU A 2 -5.26 16.38 0.71
CA LEU A 2 -4.76 15.10 1.19
C LEU A 2 -5.16 14.97 2.67
N ARG A 3 -6.30 14.34 2.92
CA ARG A 3 -6.65 13.90 4.28
C ARG A 3 -5.53 12.97 4.69
N SER A 4 -4.65 13.49 5.55
CA SER A 4 -3.64 12.76 6.29
C SER A 4 -4.11 11.32 6.48
N ILE A 5 -3.55 10.42 5.67
CA ILE A 5 -3.53 9.01 6.03
C ILE A 5 -2.90 9.07 7.42
N ARG A 6 -3.67 8.70 8.44
CA ARG A 6 -3.25 8.79 9.84
C ARG A 6 -1.85 8.23 9.89
N LEU A 7 -0.86 9.11 10.11
CA LEU A 7 0.52 8.70 10.30
C LEU A 7 0.46 7.62 11.36
N ILE A 8 0.70 6.37 10.98
CA ILE A 8 0.92 5.33 11.96
C ILE A 8 2.18 5.81 12.65
N HIS A 9 2.03 6.36 13.85
CA HIS A 9 3.18 6.71 14.68
C HIS A 9 4.00 5.44 14.80
N ASP A 10 5.26 5.49 14.38
CA ASP A 10 6.21 4.36 14.40
C ASP A 10 6.23 3.64 15.76
N GLY A 11 5.86 4.34 16.85
CA GLY A 11 5.71 3.78 18.20
C GLY A 11 4.69 2.64 18.36
N ASN A 12 3.83 2.37 17.37
CA ASN A 12 2.84 1.27 17.44
C ASN A 12 3.19 0.06 16.57
N LEU A 13 4.33 0.07 15.86
CA LEU A 13 4.74 -0.98 14.92
C LEU A 13 5.90 -1.83 15.48
N ILE A 14 5.67 -2.44 16.63
CA ILE A 14 6.71 -3.22 17.32
C ILE A 14 6.92 -4.56 16.59
N GLY A 15 8.16 -4.87 16.21
CA GLY A 15 8.56 -6.17 15.68
C GLY A 15 8.32 -6.37 14.19
N MET A 16 8.02 -5.29 13.46
CA MET A 16 7.82 -5.30 12.00
C MET A 16 9.02 -4.76 11.22
N GLU A 17 10.09 -4.34 11.92
CA GLU A 17 11.21 -3.62 11.35
C GLU A 17 12.01 -4.48 10.35
N SER A 18 12.15 -5.78 10.61
CA SER A 18 12.80 -6.69 9.65
C SER A 18 11.98 -6.85 8.37
N GLN A 19 10.69 -7.13 8.51
CA GLN A 19 9.77 -7.28 7.38
C GLN A 19 9.71 -6.00 6.52
N MET A 20 9.75 -4.84 7.17
CA MET A 20 9.78 -3.55 6.48
C MET A 20 11.09 -3.36 5.70
N ARG A 21 12.26 -3.67 6.30
CA ARG A 21 13.55 -3.61 5.60
C ARG A 21 13.64 -4.56 4.41
N ASP A 22 13.14 -5.78 4.56
CA ASP A 22 13.14 -6.78 3.49
C ASP A 22 12.26 -6.31 2.32
N LEU A 23 11.09 -5.73 2.63
CA LEU A 23 10.18 -5.19 1.62
C LEU A 23 10.76 -3.96 0.92
N GLU A 24 11.38 -3.04 1.66
CA GLU A 24 12.08 -1.87 1.09
C GLU A 24 13.18 -2.27 0.12
N SER A 25 13.99 -3.25 0.50
CA SER A 25 15.06 -3.76 -0.35
C SER A 25 14.52 -4.39 -1.64
N SER A 26 13.30 -4.94 -1.61
CA SER A 26 12.66 -5.58 -2.76
C SER A 26 11.97 -4.59 -3.70
N LEU A 27 11.74 -3.33 -3.28
CA LEU A 27 11.00 -2.35 -4.09
C LEU A 27 11.84 -1.74 -5.21
N GLU A 28 13.18 -1.84 -5.15
CA GLU A 28 14.12 -1.37 -6.19
C GLU A 28 13.85 0.07 -6.67
N ILE A 29 13.33 0.93 -5.79
CA ILE A 29 12.88 2.29 -6.16
C ILE A 29 14.05 3.09 -6.72
N GLY A 30 13.86 3.66 -7.91
CA GLY A 30 14.86 4.49 -8.59
C GLY A 30 15.97 3.69 -9.30
N LEU A 31 15.92 2.35 -9.28
CA LEU A 31 16.88 1.50 -10.00
C LEU A 31 16.35 1.03 -11.35
N ASN A 32 15.04 0.80 -11.47
CA ASN A 32 14.38 0.41 -12.71
C ASN A 32 13.06 1.19 -12.89
N ASN A 33 12.70 1.49 -14.13
CA ASN A 33 11.44 2.17 -14.50
C ASN A 33 10.34 1.18 -14.95
N ASP A 34 10.58 -0.12 -14.83
CA ASP A 34 9.59 -1.16 -15.11
C ASP A 34 8.52 -1.28 -14.01
N VAL A 35 7.44 -2.01 -14.32
CA VAL A 35 6.35 -2.28 -13.38
C VAL A 35 6.74 -3.40 -12.43
N LEU A 36 6.67 -3.13 -11.12
CA LEU A 36 6.91 -4.12 -10.06
C LEU A 36 5.60 -4.53 -9.37
N MET A 37 5.39 -5.84 -9.20
CA MET A 37 4.30 -6.39 -8.38
C MET A 37 4.87 -7.17 -7.20
N ILE A 38 4.46 -6.81 -5.98
CA ILE A 38 4.86 -7.50 -4.76
C ILE A 38 3.61 -8.08 -4.06
N GLY A 39 3.69 -9.36 -3.69
CA GLY A 39 2.65 -10.04 -2.91
C GLY A 39 3.07 -10.20 -1.44
N ILE A 40 2.24 -9.76 -0.49
CA ILE A 40 2.41 -10.02 0.94
C ILE A 40 1.45 -11.13 1.37
N VAL A 41 1.98 -12.30 1.72
CA VAL A 41 1.20 -13.52 2.03
C VAL A 41 1.55 -14.03 3.42
N GLY A 42 0.57 -14.63 4.11
CA GLY A 42 0.74 -15.15 5.46
C GLY A 42 -0.60 -15.33 6.19
N MET A 43 -0.55 -15.88 7.40
CA MET A 43 -1.73 -16.19 8.21
C MET A 43 -2.64 -14.98 8.47
N GLY A 44 -3.92 -15.23 8.78
CA GLY A 44 -4.86 -14.19 9.19
C GLY A 44 -4.38 -13.46 10.45
N GLY A 45 -4.66 -12.16 10.55
CA GLY A 45 -4.35 -11.36 11.75
C GLY A 45 -2.88 -10.96 11.96
N ILE A 46 -1.93 -11.48 11.18
CA ILE A 46 -0.49 -11.22 11.36
C ILE A 46 -0.02 -9.81 10.97
N GLY A 47 -0.92 -8.92 10.54
CA GLY A 47 -0.56 -7.53 10.20
C GLY A 47 -0.12 -7.26 8.76
N LYS A 48 -0.41 -8.13 7.79
CA LYS A 48 -0.04 -7.93 6.36
C LYS A 48 -0.53 -6.60 5.78
N THR A 49 -1.80 -6.27 5.99
CA THR A 49 -2.39 -5.01 5.53
C THR A 49 -1.74 -3.82 6.24
N THR A 50 -1.38 -3.98 7.51
CA THR A 50 -0.64 -2.97 8.27
C THR A 50 0.73 -2.74 7.65
N LEU A 51 1.48 -3.80 7.33
CA LEU A 51 2.78 -3.69 6.66
C LEU A 51 2.67 -2.97 5.31
N ALA A 52 1.68 -3.35 4.49
CA ALA A 52 1.40 -2.72 3.21
C ALA A 52 1.08 -1.21 3.33
N LYS A 53 0.39 -0.82 4.40
CA LYS A 53 0.04 0.58 4.64
C LYS A 53 1.27 1.41 5.05
N VAL A 54 2.07 0.88 5.97
CA VAL A 54 3.29 1.54 6.46
C VAL A 54 4.28 1.77 5.33
N ILE A 55 4.51 0.77 4.49
CA ILE A 55 5.44 0.91 3.37
C ILE A 55 4.94 1.93 2.34
N VAL A 56 3.63 1.93 2.06
CA VAL A 56 3.01 2.90 1.15
C VAL A 56 3.19 4.31 1.68
N ASP A 57 2.91 4.55 2.96
CA ASP A 57 3.10 5.86 3.59
C ASP A 57 4.56 6.32 3.52
N LYS A 58 5.52 5.38 3.68
CA LYS A 58 6.96 5.68 3.64
C LYS A 58 7.46 6.04 2.24
N ILE A 59 6.96 5.40 1.19
CA ILE A 59 7.43 5.60 -0.18
C ILE A 59 6.57 6.59 -0.98
N ALA A 60 5.41 7.00 -0.45
CA ALA A 60 4.44 7.85 -1.13
C ALA A 60 5.05 9.09 -1.79
N SER A 61 5.99 9.75 -1.12
CA SER A 61 6.63 10.97 -1.62
C SER A 61 7.58 10.75 -2.81
N GLN A 62 7.90 9.50 -3.14
CA GLN A 62 8.79 9.13 -4.25
C GLN A 62 8.03 8.88 -5.56
N PHE A 63 6.69 8.96 -5.54
CA PHE A 63 5.83 8.74 -6.70
C PHE A 63 4.94 9.96 -6.95
N GLU A 64 4.64 10.23 -8.22
CA GLU A 64 3.76 11.34 -8.61
C GLU A 64 2.28 11.08 -8.27
N GLY A 65 1.89 9.81 -8.23
CA GLY A 65 0.53 9.37 -7.93
C GLY A 65 0.52 8.17 -6.98
N LEU A 66 -0.48 8.12 -6.11
CA LEU A 66 -0.64 7.05 -5.12
C LEU A 66 -2.11 6.70 -4.96
N SER A 67 -2.45 5.41 -5.01
CA SER A 67 -3.77 4.92 -4.63
C SER A 67 -3.68 3.69 -3.72
N PHE A 68 -4.30 3.79 -2.54
CA PHE A 68 -4.47 2.66 -1.63
C PHE A 68 -5.92 2.18 -1.69
N VAL A 69 -6.14 0.97 -2.22
CA VAL A 69 -7.48 0.43 -2.47
C VAL A 69 -7.79 -0.69 -1.47
N GLU A 70 -8.70 -0.41 -0.53
CA GLU A 70 -9.11 -1.34 0.51
C GLU A 70 -10.42 -2.08 0.15
N ASN A 71 -10.69 -3.20 0.82
CA ASN A 71 -11.95 -3.95 0.70
C ASN A 71 -12.32 -4.34 -0.74
N VAL A 72 -11.31 -4.61 -1.58
CA VAL A 72 -11.49 -4.92 -3.01
C VAL A 72 -12.48 -6.06 -3.20
N ARG A 73 -12.40 -7.11 -2.38
CA ARG A 73 -13.29 -8.28 -2.47
C ARG A 73 -14.74 -7.92 -2.17
N GLU A 74 -14.97 -7.11 -1.14
CA GLU A 74 -16.30 -6.72 -0.68
C GLU A 74 -16.94 -5.76 -1.69
N VAL A 75 -16.20 -4.74 -2.14
CA VAL A 75 -16.70 -3.74 -3.10
C VAL A 75 -16.94 -4.37 -4.46
N SER A 76 -16.02 -5.20 -4.97
CA SER A 76 -16.18 -5.85 -6.27
C SER A 76 -17.39 -6.78 -6.31
N LYS A 77 -17.66 -7.51 -5.24
CA LYS A 77 -18.86 -8.35 -5.14
C LYS A 77 -20.16 -7.54 -5.08
N ALA A 78 -20.14 -6.40 -4.42
CA ALA A 78 -21.35 -5.59 -4.22
C ALA A 78 -21.67 -4.66 -5.39
N ARG A 79 -20.64 -4.11 -6.07
CA ARG A 79 -20.78 -3.01 -7.05
C ARG A 79 -19.95 -3.20 -8.33
N GLY A 80 -19.27 -4.34 -8.48
CA GLY A 80 -18.33 -4.57 -9.58
C GLY A 80 -17.01 -3.81 -9.41
N LEU A 81 -16.14 -3.89 -10.42
CA LEU A 81 -14.81 -3.27 -10.40
C LEU A 81 -14.80 -1.79 -10.78
N LEU A 82 -15.85 -1.30 -11.46
CA LEU A 82 -15.89 0.06 -11.99
C LEU A 82 -15.61 1.14 -10.92
N PRO A 83 -16.22 1.09 -9.71
CA PRO A 83 -15.93 2.11 -8.69
C PRO A 83 -14.47 2.08 -8.20
N LEU A 84 -13.85 0.90 -8.13
CA LEU A 84 -12.46 0.75 -7.69
C LEU A 84 -11.49 1.29 -8.75
N GLN A 85 -11.78 1.03 -10.03
CA GLN A 85 -10.99 1.57 -11.14
C GLN A 85 -11.09 3.11 -11.19
N GLN A 86 -12.30 3.65 -11.01
CA GLN A 86 -12.50 5.11 -10.94
C GLN A 86 -11.71 5.73 -9.78
N GLN A 87 -11.70 5.09 -8.61
CA GLN A 87 -10.89 5.54 -7.47
C GLN A 87 -9.39 5.57 -7.79
N VAL A 88 -8.87 4.52 -8.46
CA VAL A 88 -7.45 4.50 -8.84
C VAL A 88 -7.14 5.64 -9.80
N LEU A 89 -7.94 5.79 -10.86
CA LEU A 89 -7.72 6.84 -11.86
C LEU A 89 -7.79 8.24 -11.22
N SER A 90 -8.76 8.52 -10.34
CA SER A 90 -8.88 9.83 -9.70
C SER A 90 -7.74 10.17 -8.72
N ASN A 91 -7.01 9.16 -8.25
CA ASN A 91 -5.93 9.34 -7.30
C ASN A 91 -4.55 9.49 -7.98
N VAL A 92 -4.41 9.02 -9.22
CA VAL A 92 -3.12 8.96 -9.93
C VAL A 92 -3.08 9.78 -11.22
N ILE A 93 -4.22 10.29 -11.69
CA ILE A 93 -4.40 11.14 -12.88
C ILE A 93 -5.14 12.41 -12.45
#